data_AF-A0A820AQ20-F1
#
_entry.id   AF-A0A820AQ20-F1
#
_cell.length_a   1.000
_cell.length_b   1.000
_cell.length_c   1.000
_cell.angle_alpha   90.00
_cell.angle_beta   90.00
_cell.angle_gamma   90.00
#
_symmetry.space_group_name_H-M   'P 1'
#
loop_
_entity.id
_entity.type
_entity.pdbx_description
1 polymer ?
#
loop_
_entity_poly.entity_id
_entity_poly.type
_entity_poly.pdbx_seq_one_letter_code
_entity_poly.pdbx_strand_id
1 'polypeptide(L)'
;SPMQCGCAFYQPVIRTRIVGGIESIPHSWPWIVSIRLVSTNSPFCGGSLITDRYVLTAAHCFYDELKKTGGRTTEAIRSKYIFVIGAHYSIEKNTYLNSHLHVSANLIIIHPQYDTNTKVNDIALIELSRSIDLTDKTIGFICLPMATLRYPKLFPSDRADAIAIGWGRIREGSFGRASNVLLQVELPIQSPYIRPSDCADQVYDPEKQFCAGFTQGGKDTCQGDSGGPLMLTYNQTWQIVGITSYGEGCARARKPGVYTRVSVYRDWINYTISKNILNYETQLFNIPNNIDMSN
;
A
#
# COMPACT_ATOMS: atom_id res chain seq x y z
N SER A 1 22.33 3.32 13.97
CA SER A 1 21.90 4.40 13.07
C SER A 1 20.39 4.43 13.01
N PRO A 2 19.74 5.60 12.97
CA PRO A 2 18.29 5.66 12.77
C PRO A 2 17.95 4.95 11.47
N MET A 3 16.87 4.16 11.48
CA MET A 3 16.50 3.38 10.32
C MET A 3 16.02 4.30 9.20
N GLN A 4 16.71 4.26 8.08
CA GLN A 4 16.41 5.09 6.91
C GLN A 4 15.26 4.47 6.13
N CYS A 5 14.26 5.28 5.77
CA CYS A 5 13.17 4.80 4.92
C CYS A 5 13.70 4.31 3.56
N GLY A 6 12.97 3.42 2.91
CA GLY A 6 13.24 2.99 1.54
C GLY A 6 14.53 2.18 1.37
N CYS A 7 15.17 1.76 2.47
CA CYS A 7 16.34 0.91 2.46
C CYS A 7 15.96 -0.52 2.87
N ALA A 8 16.34 -1.51 2.07
CA ALA A 8 16.17 -2.93 2.40
C ALA A 8 17.52 -3.53 2.80
N PHE A 9 17.57 -4.31 3.89
CA PHE A 9 18.79 -5.03 4.26
C PHE A 9 19.09 -6.13 3.24
N TYR A 10 18.07 -6.90 2.86
CA TYR A 10 18.12 -7.84 1.75
C TYR A 10 17.76 -7.10 0.46
N GLN A 11 18.70 -7.02 -0.48
CA GLN A 11 18.47 -6.29 -1.73
C GLN A 11 17.59 -7.11 -2.68
N PRO A 12 16.56 -6.50 -3.31
CA PRO A 12 15.74 -7.19 -4.29
C PRO A 12 16.53 -7.46 -5.58
N VAL A 13 16.32 -8.63 -6.17
CA VAL A 13 16.88 -8.96 -7.50
C VAL A 13 15.78 -8.79 -8.54
N ILE A 14 15.84 -7.69 -9.28
CA ILE A 14 14.87 -7.35 -10.33
C ILE A 14 15.35 -7.96 -11.65
N ARG A 15 14.61 -8.95 -12.18
CA ARG A 15 14.88 -9.53 -13.49
C ARG A 15 13.90 -8.96 -14.52
N THR A 16 14.43 -8.22 -15.48
CA THR A 16 13.67 -7.76 -16.64
C THR A 16 13.19 -8.98 -17.47
N ARG A 17 12.03 -8.87 -18.14
CA ARG A 17 11.48 -9.83 -19.14
C ARG A 17 10.60 -11.04 -18.72
N ILE A 18 10.31 -11.30 -17.45
CA ILE A 18 9.41 -12.43 -17.09
C ILE A 18 7.93 -12.00 -16.99
N VAL A 19 7.03 -12.76 -17.63
CA VAL A 19 5.56 -12.59 -17.65
C VAL A 19 4.95 -13.20 -16.38
N GLY A 20 4.06 -12.49 -15.69
CA GLY A 20 3.40 -12.98 -14.45
C GLY A 20 4.13 -12.66 -13.14
N GLY A 21 5.13 -11.80 -13.17
CA GLY A 21 5.97 -11.45 -12.01
C GLY A 21 7.02 -12.53 -11.71
N ILE A 22 7.96 -12.20 -10.82
CA ILE A 22 8.95 -13.14 -10.28
C ILE A 22 8.80 -13.22 -8.77
N GLU A 23 9.09 -14.38 -8.19
CA GLU A 23 9.21 -14.47 -6.73
C GLU A 23 10.29 -13.50 -6.24
N SER A 24 9.92 -12.69 -5.26
CA SER A 24 10.85 -11.78 -4.59
C SER A 24 11.77 -12.56 -3.66
N ILE A 25 12.93 -11.99 -3.32
CA ILE A 25 13.76 -12.57 -2.27
C ILE A 25 13.05 -12.34 -0.93
N PRO A 26 12.91 -13.35 -0.05
CA PRO A 26 12.32 -13.15 1.26
C PRO A 26 12.92 -11.94 1.98
N HIS A 27 12.05 -11.08 2.53
CA HIS A 27 12.41 -9.84 3.23
C HIS A 27 13.11 -8.75 2.39
N SER A 28 13.14 -8.88 1.06
CA SER A 28 13.68 -7.83 0.18
C SER A 28 12.77 -6.62 0.00
N TRP A 29 11.52 -6.73 0.45
CA TRP A 29 10.53 -5.65 0.47
C TRP A 29 9.98 -5.45 1.90
N PRO A 30 10.80 -4.95 2.84
CA PRO A 30 10.53 -5.04 4.27
C PRO A 30 9.36 -4.16 4.76
N TRP A 31 8.84 -3.29 3.89
CA TRP A 31 7.68 -2.43 4.12
C TRP A 31 6.35 -3.00 3.63
N ILE A 32 6.34 -4.14 2.94
CA ILE A 32 5.09 -4.73 2.47
C ILE A 32 4.22 -5.16 3.64
N VAL A 33 2.93 -4.84 3.55
CA VAL A 33 1.91 -5.23 4.52
C VAL A 33 0.84 -6.04 3.80
N SER A 34 0.61 -7.26 4.28
CA SER A 34 -0.53 -8.07 3.88
C SER A 34 -1.72 -7.73 4.78
N ILE A 35 -2.76 -7.12 4.22
CA ILE A 35 -4.00 -6.80 4.91
C ILE A 35 -4.94 -7.99 4.69
N ARG A 36 -5.22 -8.72 5.77
CA ARG A 36 -6.01 -9.96 5.72
C ARG A 36 -7.33 -9.79 6.45
N LEU A 37 -8.36 -10.45 5.93
CA LEU A 37 -9.59 -10.65 6.67
C LEU A 37 -9.37 -11.76 7.70
N VAL A 38 -9.67 -11.49 8.97
CA VAL A 38 -9.52 -12.47 10.07
C VAL A 38 -10.34 -13.74 9.80
N SER A 39 -11.52 -13.61 9.17
CA SER A 39 -12.42 -14.73 8.87
C SER A 39 -11.87 -15.75 7.87
N THR A 40 -10.98 -15.33 6.97
CA THR A 40 -10.43 -16.21 5.91
C THR A 40 -8.91 -16.40 6.02
N ASN A 41 -8.26 -15.60 6.87
CA ASN A 41 -6.81 -15.48 7.00
C ASN A 41 -6.08 -15.34 5.64
N SER A 42 -6.75 -14.77 4.64
CA SER A 42 -6.25 -14.63 3.28
C SER A 42 -5.98 -13.15 2.98
N PRO A 43 -4.90 -12.82 2.23
CA PRO A 43 -4.67 -11.46 1.77
C PRO A 43 -5.87 -10.96 0.94
N PHE A 44 -6.41 -9.81 1.37
CA PHE A 44 -7.50 -9.12 0.68
C PHE A 44 -7.00 -7.85 0.00
N CYS A 45 -6.17 -7.07 0.71
CA CYS A 45 -5.45 -5.92 0.16
C CYS A 45 -3.97 -5.98 0.57
N GLY A 46 -3.14 -5.24 -0.16
CA GLY A 46 -1.79 -4.86 0.24
C GLY A 46 -1.75 -3.49 0.93
N GLY A 47 -0.61 -3.18 1.50
CA GLY A 47 -0.30 -1.87 2.05
C GLY A 47 1.21 -1.69 2.18
N SER A 48 1.63 -0.50 2.61
CA SER A 48 3.04 -0.20 2.85
C SER A 48 3.23 0.49 4.19
N LEU A 49 4.16 -0.02 4.98
CA LEU A 49 4.60 0.66 6.19
C LEU A 49 5.34 1.95 5.78
N ILE A 50 4.89 3.11 6.26
CA ILE A 50 5.48 4.43 5.93
C ILE A 50 6.11 5.12 7.16
N THR A 51 5.84 4.60 8.35
CA THR A 51 6.46 4.94 9.64
C THR A 51 6.47 3.69 10.51
N ASP A 52 6.99 3.73 11.73
CA ASP A 52 6.87 2.62 12.68
C ASP A 52 5.42 2.31 13.12
N ARG A 53 4.43 3.17 12.81
CA ARG A 53 3.04 3.02 13.29
C ARG A 53 1.97 3.16 12.22
N TYR A 54 2.31 3.64 11.03
CA TYR A 54 1.33 3.92 9.97
C TYR A 54 1.55 3.08 8.72
N VAL A 55 0.46 2.49 8.25
CA VAL A 55 0.38 1.80 6.94
C VAL A 55 -0.40 2.66 5.96
N LEU A 56 0.15 2.83 4.77
CA LEU A 56 -0.49 3.47 3.62
C LEU A 56 -1.10 2.42 2.69
N THR A 57 -2.34 2.61 2.27
CA THR A 57 -3.09 1.68 1.41
C THR A 57 -4.23 2.40 0.70
N ALA A 58 -5.15 1.68 0.04
CA ALA A 58 -6.29 2.23 -0.68
C ALA A 58 -7.54 2.40 0.22
N ALA A 59 -8.36 3.42 -0.07
CA ALA A 59 -9.63 3.66 0.63
C ALA A 59 -10.67 2.60 0.33
N HIS A 60 -10.71 2.09 -0.90
CA HIS A 60 -11.69 1.10 -1.33
C HIS A 60 -11.62 -0.21 -0.51
N CYS A 61 -10.47 -0.51 0.10
CA CYS A 61 -10.29 -1.69 0.96
C CYS A 61 -11.17 -1.63 2.24
N PHE A 62 -11.59 -0.44 2.67
CA PHE A 62 -12.28 -0.24 3.96
C PHE A 62 -13.61 0.51 3.85
N TYR A 63 -13.87 1.14 2.70
CA TYR A 63 -15.00 2.04 2.53
C TYR A 63 -16.35 1.42 2.91
N ASP A 64 -16.65 0.21 2.43
CA ASP A 64 -17.95 -0.43 2.68
C ASP A 64 -18.18 -0.73 4.16
N GLU A 65 -17.13 -1.03 4.92
CA GLU A 65 -17.23 -1.24 6.37
C GLU A 65 -17.39 0.07 7.12
N LEU A 66 -16.59 1.09 6.80
CA LEU A 66 -16.68 2.41 7.45
C LEU A 66 -18.00 3.12 7.13
N LYS A 67 -18.57 2.91 5.94
CA LYS A 67 -19.87 3.48 5.57
C LYS A 67 -20.98 3.02 6.52
N LYS A 68 -20.92 1.78 7.02
CA LYS A 68 -21.92 1.22 7.96
C LYS A 68 -21.96 1.97 9.30
N THR A 69 -20.89 2.67 9.66
CA THR A 69 -20.73 3.38 10.93
C THR A 69 -20.58 4.90 10.74
N GLY A 70 -21.00 5.44 9.59
CA GLY A 70 -20.89 6.87 9.29
C GLY A 70 -19.45 7.38 9.21
N GLY A 71 -18.52 6.54 8.75
CA GLY A 71 -17.09 6.87 8.63
C GLY A 71 -16.28 6.64 9.90
N ARG A 72 -16.89 6.15 11.00
CA ARG A 72 -16.18 5.93 12.26
C ARG A 72 -15.53 4.56 12.34
N THR A 73 -14.27 4.50 12.73
CA THR A 73 -13.65 3.23 13.10
C THR A 73 -14.21 2.74 14.43
N THR A 74 -14.78 1.53 14.45
CA THR A 74 -15.28 0.86 15.66
C THR A 74 -14.48 -0.42 15.94
N GLU A 75 -14.55 -0.96 17.15
CA GLU A 75 -13.95 -2.27 17.48
C GLU A 75 -14.43 -3.37 16.52
N ALA A 76 -15.73 -3.40 16.20
CA ALA A 76 -16.31 -4.36 15.27
C ALA A 76 -15.77 -4.26 13.83
N ILE A 77 -15.27 -3.09 13.42
CA ILE A 77 -14.58 -2.93 12.13
C ILE A 77 -13.12 -3.35 12.27
N ARG A 78 -12.42 -2.92 13.33
CA ARG A 78 -11.00 -3.23 13.55
C ARG A 78 -10.75 -4.74 13.65
N SER A 79 -11.62 -5.46 14.36
CA SER A 79 -11.51 -6.90 14.57
C SER A 79 -11.68 -7.75 13.29
N LYS A 80 -12.13 -7.15 12.18
CA LYS A 80 -12.22 -7.84 10.88
C LYS A 80 -10.87 -7.96 10.17
N TYR A 81 -9.89 -7.15 10.54
CA TYR A 81 -8.66 -7.01 9.79
C TYR A 81 -7.43 -7.32 10.66
N ILE A 82 -6.48 -8.02 10.06
CA ILE A 82 -5.13 -8.18 10.61
C ILE A 82 -4.09 -7.73 9.59
N PHE A 83 -3.07 -7.02 10.07
CA PHE A 83 -1.99 -6.46 9.27
C PHE A 83 -0.75 -7.32 9.52
N VAL A 84 -0.32 -8.04 8.50
CA VAL A 84 0.84 -8.93 8.55
C VAL A 84 2.02 -8.26 7.84
N ILE A 85 3.02 -7.86 8.62
CA ILE A 85 4.18 -7.09 8.16
C ILE A 85 5.36 -8.03 7.94
N GLY A 86 6.11 -7.87 6.84
CA GLY A 86 7.32 -8.66 6.57
C GLY A 86 7.07 -10.09 6.07
N ALA A 87 5.81 -10.43 5.75
CA ALA A 87 5.46 -11.73 5.20
C ALA A 87 6.13 -11.95 3.82
N HIS A 88 6.60 -13.17 3.58
CA HIS A 88 6.91 -13.65 2.22
C HIS A 88 5.78 -14.54 1.71
N TYR A 89 5.25 -15.42 2.57
CA TYR A 89 4.18 -16.34 2.21
C TYR A 89 2.80 -15.75 2.49
N SER A 90 1.85 -15.93 1.56
CA SER A 90 0.47 -15.43 1.70
C SER A 90 -0.36 -16.20 2.73
N ILE A 91 0.02 -17.45 3.01
CA ILE A 91 -0.57 -18.30 4.03
C ILE A 91 0.56 -18.86 4.89
N GLU A 92 0.39 -18.80 6.19
CA GLU A 92 1.34 -19.39 7.12
C GLU A 92 1.35 -20.90 6.98
N LYS A 93 2.48 -21.44 6.51
CA LYS A 93 2.84 -22.82 6.81
C LYS A 93 3.54 -22.81 8.16
N ASN A 94 3.36 -23.88 8.94
CA ASN A 94 3.84 -24.05 10.32
C ASN A 94 5.38 -24.19 10.39
N THR A 95 6.10 -23.29 9.73
CA THR A 95 7.55 -23.28 9.55
C THR A 95 8.15 -22.17 10.39
N TYR A 96 9.15 -22.52 11.18
CA TYR A 96 9.96 -21.66 12.07
C TYR A 96 10.71 -20.49 11.36
N LEU A 97 10.46 -20.24 10.08
CA LEU A 97 11.08 -19.20 9.23
C LEU A 97 10.20 -17.95 9.06
N ASN A 98 9.10 -17.87 9.80
CA ASN A 98 8.06 -16.85 9.69
C ASN A 98 8.37 -15.62 10.55
N SER A 99 9.38 -14.82 10.19
CA SER A 99 9.63 -13.51 10.83
C SER A 99 8.65 -12.46 10.29
N HIS A 100 7.37 -12.63 10.59
CA HIS A 100 6.33 -11.66 10.25
C HIS A 100 5.54 -11.25 11.48
N LEU A 101 5.14 -9.99 11.52
CA LEU A 101 4.41 -9.42 12.66
C LEU A 101 2.93 -9.33 12.37
N HIS A 102 2.12 -9.83 13.30
CA HIS A 102 0.68 -9.62 13.34
C HIS A 102 0.35 -8.40 14.18
N VAL A 103 -0.37 -7.47 13.58
CA VAL A 103 -0.72 -6.19 14.21
C VAL A 103 -2.16 -5.85 13.86
N SER A 104 -2.93 -5.42 14.86
CA SER A 104 -4.30 -4.92 14.64
C SER A 104 -4.28 -3.43 14.28
N ALA A 105 -5.36 -2.94 13.67
CA ALA A 105 -5.57 -1.51 13.54
C ALA A 105 -6.01 -0.92 14.89
N ASN A 106 -5.53 0.29 15.17
CA ASN A 106 -6.13 1.20 16.13
C ASN A 106 -7.12 2.16 15.46
N LEU A 107 -6.77 2.69 14.28
CA LEU A 107 -7.62 3.62 13.54
C LEU A 107 -7.50 3.38 12.03
N ILE A 108 -8.63 3.42 11.33
CA ILE A 108 -8.70 3.31 9.87
C ILE A 108 -9.24 4.64 9.32
N ILE A 109 -8.45 5.29 8.47
CA ILE A 109 -8.71 6.65 8.00
C ILE A 109 -8.68 6.65 6.48
N ILE A 110 -9.85 6.72 5.86
CA ILE A 110 -9.96 6.92 4.41
C ILE A 110 -9.93 8.42 4.09
N HIS A 111 -9.48 8.79 2.90
CA HIS A 111 -9.54 10.18 2.46
C HIS A 111 -11.01 10.67 2.46
N PRO A 112 -11.32 11.84 3.05
CA PRO A 112 -12.70 12.31 3.22
C PRO A 112 -13.42 12.60 1.90
N GLN A 113 -12.66 12.81 0.82
CA GLN A 113 -13.17 13.03 -0.53
C GLN A 113 -13.05 11.78 -1.43
N TYR A 114 -12.86 10.59 -0.87
CA TYR A 114 -12.86 9.36 -1.66
C TYR A 114 -14.19 9.19 -2.40
N ASP A 115 -14.11 9.07 -3.72
CA ASP A 115 -15.26 8.90 -4.61
C ASP A 115 -15.35 7.45 -5.06
N THR A 116 -16.47 6.79 -4.74
CA THR A 116 -16.66 5.38 -5.07
C THR A 116 -16.89 5.10 -6.55
N ASN A 117 -17.31 6.09 -7.33
CA ASN A 117 -17.62 5.95 -8.74
C ASN A 117 -16.36 6.14 -9.57
N THR A 118 -15.62 7.22 -9.31
CA THR A 118 -14.41 7.58 -10.09
C THR A 118 -13.12 6.98 -9.52
N LYS A 119 -13.18 6.47 -8.27
CA LYS A 119 -12.02 6.03 -7.49
C LYS A 119 -10.97 7.13 -7.29
N VAL A 120 -11.37 8.40 -7.43
CA VAL A 120 -10.50 9.53 -7.10
C VAL A 120 -10.37 9.64 -5.59
N ASN A 121 -9.18 10.03 -5.12
CA ASN A 121 -8.80 10.03 -3.70
C ASN A 121 -8.87 8.64 -3.04
N ASP A 122 -8.55 7.58 -3.80
CA ASP A 122 -8.47 6.22 -3.28
C ASP A 122 -7.18 5.98 -2.48
N ILE A 123 -7.18 6.48 -1.24
CA ILE A 123 -6.05 6.44 -0.31
C ILE A 123 -6.55 6.38 1.13
N ALA A 124 -5.88 5.56 1.95
CA ALA A 124 -6.17 5.39 3.36
C ALA A 124 -4.88 5.27 4.19
N LEU A 125 -4.98 5.72 5.44
CA LEU A 125 -3.99 5.52 6.48
C LEU A 125 -4.56 4.60 7.55
N ILE A 126 -3.75 3.63 7.95
CA ILE A 126 -4.04 2.75 9.08
C ILE A 126 -3.05 3.08 10.17
N GLU A 127 -3.55 3.51 11.31
CA GLU A 127 -2.77 3.55 12.53
C GLU A 127 -2.76 2.16 13.16
N LEU A 128 -1.58 1.61 13.37
CA LEU A 128 -1.38 0.32 14.03
C LEU A 128 -1.60 0.43 15.54
N SER A 129 -2.05 -0.66 16.17
CA SER A 129 -2.28 -0.74 17.62
C SER A 129 -1.02 -0.60 18.48
N ARG A 130 0.15 -0.78 17.88
CA ARG A 130 1.45 -0.54 18.50
C ARG A 130 2.46 -0.06 17.47
N SER A 131 3.48 0.65 17.94
CA SER A 131 4.69 0.90 17.15
C SER A 131 5.41 -0.42 16.88
N ILE A 132 5.98 -0.51 15.69
CA ILE A 132 6.74 -1.65 15.23
C ILE A 132 8.20 -1.48 15.62
N ASP A 133 8.79 -2.55 16.14
CA ASP A 133 10.22 -2.58 16.43
C ASP A 133 11.00 -2.65 15.12
N LEU A 134 11.72 -1.58 14.83
CA LEU A 134 12.54 -1.42 13.63
C LEU A 134 13.99 -1.87 13.85
N THR A 135 14.30 -2.57 14.95
CA THR A 135 15.61 -3.21 15.13
C THR A 135 15.74 -4.51 14.33
N ASP A 136 14.62 -5.13 13.97
CA ASP A 136 14.55 -6.25 13.05
C ASP A 136 14.82 -5.80 11.61
N LYS A 137 15.91 -6.31 11.01
CA LYS A 137 16.34 -5.98 9.65
C LYS A 137 15.41 -6.49 8.55
N THR A 138 14.48 -7.37 8.89
CA THR A 138 13.46 -7.90 7.96
C THR A 138 12.26 -6.98 7.81
N ILE A 139 12.18 -5.95 8.65
CA ILE A 139 11.07 -4.99 8.70
C ILE A 139 11.59 -3.58 8.46
N GLY A 140 10.82 -2.79 7.72
CA GLY A 140 11.16 -1.41 7.47
C GLY A 140 10.04 -0.63 6.81
N PHE A 141 10.27 0.64 6.58
CA PHE A 141 9.25 1.53 6.03
C PHE A 141 9.73 2.19 4.75
N ILE A 142 8.84 2.40 3.79
CA ILE A 142 9.16 3.01 2.50
C ILE A 142 9.15 4.53 2.60
N CYS A 143 9.98 5.21 1.80
CA CYS A 143 9.94 6.66 1.75
C CYS A 143 8.71 7.17 0.99
N LEU A 144 8.16 8.28 1.47
CA LEU A 144 7.15 9.04 0.73
C LEU A 144 7.83 9.97 -0.30
N PRO A 145 7.26 10.13 -1.50
CA PRO A 145 7.80 10.99 -2.54
C PRO A 145 7.63 12.47 -2.15
N MET A 146 8.57 13.32 -2.55
CA MET A 146 8.48 14.76 -2.30
C MET A 146 7.21 15.34 -2.90
N ALA A 147 6.59 16.30 -2.18
CA ALA A 147 5.39 17.00 -2.65
C ALA A 147 5.63 17.81 -3.93
N THR A 148 6.89 18.06 -4.30
CA THR A 148 7.31 18.75 -5.53
C THR A 148 7.34 17.86 -6.77
N LEU A 149 7.28 16.53 -6.59
CA LEU A 149 7.16 15.56 -7.70
C LEU A 149 5.70 15.46 -8.17
N ARG A 150 5.15 16.61 -8.56
CA ARG A 150 3.80 16.74 -9.16
C ARG A 150 3.90 16.68 -10.68
N TYR A 151 2.76 16.39 -11.30
CA TYR A 151 2.59 16.39 -12.75
C TYR A 151 3.14 17.67 -13.41
N PRO A 152 3.77 17.61 -14.61
CA PRO A 152 4.11 16.43 -15.41
C PRO A 152 5.51 15.87 -15.09
N LYS A 153 6.23 16.44 -14.12
CA LYS A 153 7.56 15.99 -13.68
C LYS A 153 7.42 14.73 -12.84
N LEU A 154 6.99 13.65 -13.50
CA LEU A 154 7.22 12.31 -13.01
C LEU A 154 8.69 11.96 -13.24
N PHE A 155 9.22 11.12 -12.36
CA PHE A 155 10.61 10.66 -12.26
C PHE A 155 11.38 10.69 -13.59
N PRO A 156 12.66 11.12 -13.58
CA PRO A 156 13.41 11.39 -14.79
C PRO A 156 13.44 10.16 -15.72
N SER A 157 13.08 10.41 -16.98
CA SER A 157 13.07 9.52 -18.16
C SER A 157 11.74 8.84 -18.51
N ASP A 158 11.49 8.75 -19.81
CA ASP A 158 10.24 8.40 -20.49
C ASP A 158 9.82 6.92 -20.38
N ARG A 159 10.21 6.24 -19.29
CA ARG A 159 9.79 4.91 -18.81
C ARG A 159 10.52 4.64 -17.49
N ALA A 160 10.07 5.28 -16.41
CA ALA A 160 10.50 4.86 -15.08
C ALA A 160 9.88 3.47 -14.82
N ASP A 161 10.69 2.43 -14.97
CA ASP A 161 10.30 1.05 -14.70
C ASP A 161 10.05 0.90 -13.19
N ALA A 162 8.77 0.95 -12.83
CA ALA A 162 8.32 0.91 -11.44
C ALA A 162 8.06 -0.52 -11.01
N ILE A 163 8.31 -0.81 -9.74
CA ILE A 163 8.12 -2.14 -9.17
C ILE A 163 6.81 -2.17 -8.39
N ALA A 164 5.90 -3.04 -8.82
CA ALA A 164 4.75 -3.45 -8.02
C ALA A 164 5.07 -4.77 -7.31
N ILE A 165 4.56 -4.91 -6.09
CA ILE A 165 4.73 -6.13 -5.28
C ILE A 165 3.40 -6.55 -4.65
N GLY A 166 3.21 -7.86 -4.50
CA GLY A 166 2.02 -8.38 -3.85
C GLY A 166 1.83 -9.90 -4.01
N TRP A 167 0.69 -10.36 -3.52
CA TRP A 167 0.27 -11.77 -3.57
C TRP A 167 -0.94 -11.99 -4.47
N GLY A 168 -1.29 -10.98 -5.26
CA GLY A 168 -2.42 -11.02 -6.17
C GLY A 168 -2.35 -12.16 -7.16
N ARG A 169 -3.44 -12.34 -7.88
CA ARG A 169 -3.59 -13.42 -8.86
C ARG A 169 -2.53 -13.31 -9.95
N ILE A 170 -1.90 -14.43 -10.26
CA ILE A 170 -0.92 -14.51 -11.36
C ILE A 170 -1.54 -14.51 -12.76
N ARG A 171 -2.87 -14.65 -12.85
CA ARG A 171 -3.66 -14.69 -14.08
C ARG A 171 -5.04 -14.09 -13.86
N GLU A 172 -5.55 -13.43 -14.89
CA GLU A 172 -6.93 -12.93 -14.90
C GLU A 172 -7.96 -14.07 -14.87
N GLY A 173 -9.10 -13.83 -14.23
CA GLY A 173 -10.28 -14.69 -14.26
C GLY A 173 -10.44 -15.59 -13.03
N SER A 174 -11.57 -16.30 -12.97
CA SER A 174 -11.99 -17.13 -11.82
C SER A 174 -11.04 -18.31 -11.53
N PHE A 175 -10.21 -18.70 -12.49
CA PHE A 175 -9.19 -19.74 -12.35
C PHE A 175 -7.81 -19.21 -11.92
N GLY A 176 -7.62 -17.89 -11.87
CA GLY A 176 -6.41 -17.26 -11.35
C GLY A 176 -6.29 -17.49 -9.85
N ARG A 177 -5.27 -18.24 -9.42
CA ARG A 177 -4.95 -18.43 -8.01
C ARG A 177 -4.08 -17.26 -7.53
N ALA A 178 -4.34 -16.77 -6.33
CA ALA A 178 -3.43 -15.88 -5.63
C ALA A 178 -2.08 -16.59 -5.44
N SER A 179 -0.99 -15.81 -5.43
CA SER A 179 0.33 -16.38 -5.23
C SER A 179 0.52 -16.80 -3.77
N ASN A 180 1.21 -17.94 -3.57
CA ASN A 180 1.61 -18.38 -2.23
C ASN A 180 2.82 -17.61 -1.70
N VAL A 181 3.57 -16.94 -2.58
CA VAL A 181 4.81 -16.22 -2.30
C VAL A 181 4.68 -14.78 -2.77
N LEU A 182 5.45 -13.86 -2.17
CA LEU A 182 5.46 -12.46 -2.57
C LEU A 182 6.10 -12.35 -3.95
N LEU A 183 5.32 -11.85 -4.90
CA LEU A 183 5.78 -11.58 -6.26
C LEU A 183 6.17 -10.11 -6.40
N GLN A 184 7.06 -9.86 -7.33
CA GLN A 184 7.41 -8.53 -7.81
C GLN A 184 7.31 -8.49 -9.34
N VAL A 185 6.87 -7.36 -9.86
CA VAL A 185 6.76 -7.13 -11.30
C VAL A 185 7.17 -5.71 -11.63
N GLU A 186 7.93 -5.60 -12.71
CA GLU A 186 8.34 -4.33 -13.29
C GLU A 186 7.29 -3.87 -14.29
N LEU A 187 6.80 -2.64 -14.12
CA LEU A 187 5.74 -2.02 -14.92
C LEU A 187 6.18 -0.62 -15.35
N PRO A 188 6.09 -0.29 -16.65
CA PRO A 188 6.38 1.06 -17.11
C PRO A 188 5.25 1.99 -16.71
N ILE A 189 5.59 3.12 -16.07
CA ILE A 189 4.65 4.21 -15.86
C ILE A 189 4.30 4.82 -17.23
N GLN A 190 3.00 4.97 -17.50
CA GLN A 190 2.51 5.57 -18.74
C GLN A 190 2.78 7.07 -18.79
N SER A 191 2.93 7.57 -20.02
CA SER A 191 3.18 8.99 -20.25
C SER A 191 2.08 9.86 -19.60
N PRO A 192 2.42 11.00 -19.00
CA PRO A 192 1.43 11.97 -18.50
C PRO A 192 0.51 12.52 -19.61
N TYR A 193 0.86 12.32 -20.88
CA TYR A 193 0.10 12.76 -22.06
C TYR A 193 -0.72 11.64 -22.71
N ILE A 194 -0.78 10.45 -22.08
CA ILE A 194 -1.67 9.37 -22.54
C ILE A 194 -3.12 9.87 -22.56
N ARG A 195 -3.88 9.48 -23.58
CA ARG A 195 -5.32 9.82 -23.60
C ARG A 195 -5.98 9.16 -22.39
N PRO A 196 -6.88 9.84 -21.66
CA PRO A 196 -7.59 9.25 -20.53
C PRO A 196 -8.19 7.87 -20.86
N SER A 197 -8.78 7.71 -22.04
CA SER A 197 -9.36 6.45 -22.52
C SER A 197 -8.35 5.31 -22.74
N ASP A 198 -7.07 5.62 -22.95
CA ASP A 198 -6.01 4.61 -23.07
C ASP A 198 -5.47 4.21 -21.68
N CYS A 199 -5.87 4.92 -20.62
CA CYS A 199 -5.50 4.67 -19.23
C CYS A 199 -6.66 4.04 -18.45
N ALA A 200 -7.86 4.60 -18.55
CA ALA A 200 -9.05 4.10 -17.88
C ALA A 200 -10.29 4.27 -18.77
N ASP A 201 -11.20 3.30 -18.69
CA ASP A 201 -12.50 3.33 -19.39
C ASP A 201 -13.55 4.20 -18.67
N GLN A 202 -13.16 4.80 -17.55
CA GLN A 202 -14.01 5.63 -16.71
C GLN A 202 -13.42 7.04 -16.52
N VAL A 203 -14.16 7.90 -15.83
CA VAL A 203 -13.69 9.24 -15.44
C VAL A 203 -12.34 9.12 -14.74
N TYR A 204 -11.33 9.78 -15.32
CA TYR A 204 -9.93 9.70 -14.93
C TYR A 204 -9.40 11.10 -14.61
N ASP A 205 -8.82 11.26 -13.42
CA ASP A 205 -8.19 12.50 -12.99
C ASP A 205 -6.66 12.37 -13.13
N PRO A 206 -6.03 12.92 -14.19
CA PRO A 206 -4.59 12.77 -14.43
C PRO A 206 -3.71 13.45 -13.38
N GLU A 207 -4.25 14.38 -12.60
CA GLU A 207 -3.51 15.00 -11.51
C GLU A 207 -3.37 14.02 -10.35
N LYS A 208 -4.44 13.30 -10.02
CA LYS A 208 -4.52 12.42 -8.84
C LYS A 208 -4.28 10.94 -9.13
N GLN A 209 -4.40 10.52 -10.39
CA GLN A 209 -4.28 9.15 -10.84
C GLN A 209 -3.23 9.06 -11.96
N PHE A 210 -2.67 7.87 -12.15
CA PHE A 210 -1.83 7.55 -13.29
C PHE A 210 -1.88 6.07 -13.62
N CYS A 211 -1.48 5.73 -14.84
CA CYS A 211 -1.43 4.34 -15.28
C CYS A 211 -0.02 3.78 -15.30
N ALA A 212 0.10 2.48 -15.01
CA ALA A 212 1.32 1.72 -15.23
C ALA A 212 1.00 0.34 -15.79
N GLY A 213 1.82 -0.14 -16.71
CA GLY A 213 1.62 -1.43 -17.38
C GLY A 213 2.04 -1.39 -18.85
N PHE A 214 2.27 -2.55 -19.46
CA PHE A 214 2.71 -2.62 -20.86
C PHE A 214 1.54 -2.43 -21.82
N THR A 215 1.74 -1.64 -22.88
CA THR A 215 0.71 -1.43 -23.91
C THR A 215 0.32 -2.72 -24.63
N GLN A 216 1.25 -3.67 -24.78
CA GLN A 216 0.99 -5.00 -25.35
C GLN A 216 0.27 -5.94 -24.37
N GLY A 217 0.10 -5.55 -23.11
CA GLY A 217 -0.36 -6.43 -22.03
C GLY A 217 0.75 -7.38 -21.57
N GLY A 218 0.34 -8.49 -20.95
CA GLY A 218 1.22 -9.56 -20.49
C GLY A 218 1.76 -9.41 -19.06
N LYS A 219 2.04 -8.18 -18.58
CA LYS A 219 2.36 -7.93 -17.17
C LYS A 219 1.50 -6.84 -16.57
N ASP A 220 1.03 -7.08 -15.36
CA ASP A 220 0.18 -6.16 -14.61
C ASP A 220 0.10 -6.57 -13.13
N THR A 221 -0.37 -5.65 -12.30
CA THR A 221 -0.97 -5.99 -11.01
C THR A 221 -2.34 -6.63 -11.21
N CYS A 222 -2.75 -7.52 -10.33
CA CYS A 222 -4.03 -8.20 -10.47
C CYS A 222 -4.81 -8.26 -9.16
N GLN A 223 -5.97 -8.92 -9.16
CA GLN A 223 -6.82 -9.00 -7.97
C GLN A 223 -6.04 -9.57 -6.79
N GLY A 224 -6.07 -8.87 -5.65
CA GLY A 224 -5.28 -9.17 -4.45
C GLY A 224 -4.04 -8.29 -4.25
N ASP A 225 -3.66 -7.48 -5.25
CA ASP A 225 -2.63 -6.44 -5.13
C ASP A 225 -3.20 -5.06 -4.77
N SER A 226 -4.53 -4.94 -4.67
CA SER A 226 -5.26 -3.72 -4.29
C SER A 226 -4.67 -3.07 -3.03
N GLY A 227 -4.39 -1.77 -3.06
CA GLY A 227 -3.77 -1.05 -1.96
C GLY A 227 -2.25 -1.28 -1.81
N GLY A 228 -1.68 -2.21 -2.56
CA GLY A 228 -0.24 -2.47 -2.60
C GLY A 228 0.55 -1.32 -3.25
N PRO A 229 1.87 -1.27 -3.03
CA PRO A 229 2.70 -0.18 -3.53
C PRO A 229 3.14 -0.39 -4.99
N LEU A 230 3.18 0.71 -5.71
CA LEU A 230 4.01 0.88 -6.91
C LEU A 230 5.18 1.79 -6.55
N MET A 231 6.40 1.34 -6.82
CA MET A 231 7.61 1.92 -6.24
C MET A 231 8.65 2.29 -7.29
N LEU A 232 9.42 3.34 -7.01
CA LEU A 232 10.61 3.70 -7.77
C LEU A 232 11.80 3.89 -6.83
N THR A 233 12.99 3.66 -7.36
CA THR A 233 14.23 3.94 -6.64
C THR A 233 14.83 5.25 -7.13
N TYR A 234 15.23 6.10 -6.18
CA TYR A 234 15.97 7.33 -6.44
C TYR A 234 17.16 7.37 -5.50
N ASN A 235 18.38 7.50 -6.03
CA ASN A 235 19.62 7.45 -5.25
C ASN A 235 19.68 6.25 -4.29
N GLN A 236 19.32 5.05 -4.78
CA GLN A 236 19.27 3.79 -4.01
C GLN A 236 18.25 3.76 -2.86
N THR A 237 17.34 4.73 -2.81
CA THR A 237 16.25 4.79 -1.83
C THR A 237 14.91 4.54 -2.53
N TRP A 238 14.18 3.54 -2.05
CA TRP A 238 12.85 3.21 -2.56
C TRP A 238 11.79 4.19 -2.06
N GLN A 239 10.93 4.64 -2.97
CA GLN A 239 9.82 5.53 -2.70
C GLN A 239 8.52 4.92 -3.24
N ILE A 240 7.43 5.07 -2.49
CA ILE A 240 6.09 4.68 -2.95
C ILE A 240 5.50 5.79 -3.82
N VAL A 241 5.33 5.54 -5.11
CA VAL A 241 4.88 6.55 -6.07
C VAL A 241 3.40 6.38 -6.43
N GLY A 242 2.90 5.15 -6.33
CA GLY A 242 1.52 4.79 -6.58
C GLY A 242 0.96 3.83 -5.53
N ILE A 243 -0.35 3.85 -5.37
CA ILE A 243 -1.12 2.84 -4.63
C ILE A 243 -2.03 2.15 -5.65
N THR A 244 -1.98 0.83 -5.74
CA THR A 244 -2.81 0.05 -6.66
C THR A 244 -4.30 0.30 -6.36
N SER A 245 -5.05 0.87 -7.30
CA SER A 245 -6.43 1.29 -7.07
C SER A 245 -7.43 0.40 -7.82
N TYR A 246 -7.42 0.43 -9.14
CA TYR A 246 -8.31 -0.38 -9.99
C TYR A 246 -7.67 -0.66 -11.35
N GLY A 247 -8.30 -1.52 -12.14
CA GLY A 247 -7.89 -1.84 -13.51
C GLY A 247 -8.98 -2.63 -14.22
N GLU A 248 -8.94 -2.66 -15.55
CA GLU A 248 -9.85 -3.48 -16.34
C GLU A 248 -9.20 -4.81 -16.71
N GLY A 249 -9.52 -5.83 -15.91
CA GLY A 249 -8.86 -7.13 -16.03
C GLY A 249 -7.44 -7.10 -15.48
N CYS A 250 -6.61 -8.06 -15.88
CA CYS A 250 -5.20 -8.08 -15.51
C CYS A 250 -4.36 -8.40 -16.74
N ALA A 251 -3.36 -7.57 -17.03
CA ALA A 251 -2.40 -7.80 -18.11
C ALA A 251 -3.04 -7.87 -19.50
N ARG A 252 -4.21 -7.25 -19.67
CA ARG A 252 -4.85 -7.08 -20.97
C ARG A 252 -4.09 -6.03 -21.78
N ALA A 253 -3.98 -6.27 -23.08
CA ALA A 253 -3.38 -5.29 -23.98
C ALA A 253 -4.18 -3.98 -23.93
N ARG A 254 -3.47 -2.85 -23.85
CA ARG A 254 -4.04 -1.49 -23.79
C ARG A 254 -4.96 -1.22 -22.58
N LYS A 255 -4.85 -2.01 -21.52
CA LYS A 255 -5.60 -1.81 -20.27
C LYS A 255 -4.62 -1.83 -19.09
N PRO A 256 -3.82 -0.75 -18.92
CA PRO A 256 -2.91 -0.66 -17.78
C PRO A 256 -3.66 -0.57 -16.45
N GLY A 257 -2.99 -0.93 -15.35
CA GLY A 257 -3.51 -0.69 -14.01
C GLY A 257 -3.49 0.81 -13.67
N VAL A 258 -4.49 1.26 -12.90
CA VAL A 258 -4.62 2.65 -12.42
C VAL A 258 -4.19 2.73 -10.96
N TYR A 259 -3.37 3.74 -10.67
CA TYR A 259 -2.74 3.97 -9.38
C TYR A 259 -3.07 5.36 -8.85
N THR A 260 -3.28 5.46 -7.54
CA THR A 260 -3.38 6.74 -6.84
C THR A 260 -2.00 7.39 -6.73
N ARG A 261 -1.85 8.65 -7.16
CA ARG A 261 -0.59 9.40 -7.14
C ARG A 261 -0.23 9.89 -5.75
N VAL A 262 0.68 9.19 -5.07
CA VAL A 262 1.01 9.47 -3.64
C VAL A 262 1.54 10.89 -3.42
N SER A 263 2.31 11.46 -4.34
CA SER A 263 2.90 12.80 -4.18
C SER A 263 1.88 13.92 -3.99
N VAL A 264 0.66 13.76 -4.53
CA VAL A 264 -0.45 14.73 -4.37
C VAL A 264 -1.03 14.70 -2.96
N TYR A 265 -0.95 13.56 -2.27
CA TYR A 265 -1.52 13.39 -0.94
C TYR A 265 -0.51 13.59 0.18
N ARG A 266 0.71 14.06 -0.12
CA ARG A 266 1.77 14.23 0.89
C ARG A 266 1.33 15.12 2.06
N ASP A 267 0.65 16.22 1.75
CA ASP A 267 0.16 17.15 2.77
C ASP A 267 -0.95 16.52 3.61
N TRP A 268 -1.88 15.79 2.96
CA TRP A 268 -2.94 15.05 3.67
C TRP A 268 -2.37 13.96 4.58
N ILE A 269 -1.35 13.21 4.13
CA ILE A 269 -0.69 12.18 4.94
C ILE A 269 -0.07 12.82 6.19
N ASN A 270 0.76 13.85 6.00
CA ASN A 270 1.45 14.53 7.09
C ASN A 270 0.46 15.16 8.09
N TYR A 271 -0.57 15.85 7.59
CA TYR A 271 -1.59 16.47 8.42
C TYR A 271 -2.35 15.43 9.24
N THR A 272 -2.76 14.33 8.62
CA THR A 272 -3.52 13.26 9.29
C THR A 272 -2.71 12.61 10.41
N ILE A 273 -1.45 12.26 10.13
CA ILE A 273 -0.54 11.68 11.13
C ILE A 273 -0.32 12.66 12.29
N SER A 274 0.01 13.92 11.99
CA SER A 274 0.31 14.94 13.01
C SER A 274 -0.92 15.24 13.88
N LYS A 275 -2.09 15.39 13.27
CA LYS A 275 -3.35 15.62 13.98
C LYS A 275 -3.68 14.48 14.94
N ASN A 276 -3.46 13.23 14.53
CA ASN A 276 -3.70 12.09 15.40
C ASN A 276 -2.73 12.06 16.58
N ILE A 277 -1.44 12.30 16.36
CA ILE A 277 -0.45 12.38 17.44
C ILE A 277 -0.86 13.44 18.48
N LEU A 278 -1.25 14.63 18.04
CA LEU A 278 -1.73 15.70 18.94
C LEU A 278 -3.00 15.31 19.71
N ASN A 279 -3.92 14.56 19.07
CA ASN A 279 -5.11 14.06 19.75
C ASN A 279 -4.77 13.05 20.87
N TYR A 280 -3.72 12.24 20.70
CA TYR A 280 -3.26 11.35 21.77
C TYR A 280 -2.67 12.11 22.93
N GLU A 281 -1.78 13.07 22.66
CA GLU A 281 -1.15 13.88 23.70
C GLU A 281 -2.21 14.62 24.51
N THR A 282 -3.16 15.27 23.84
CA THR A 282 -4.27 15.96 24.52
C THR A 282 -5.17 15.02 25.31
N GLN A 283 -5.37 13.77 24.90
CA GLN A 283 -6.09 12.78 25.70
C GLN A 283 -5.29 12.35 26.94
N LEU A 284 -3.98 12.14 26.83
CA LEU A 284 -3.11 11.79 27.96
C LEU A 284 -3.04 12.90 29.01
N PHE A 285 -2.97 14.16 28.59
CA PHE A 285 -2.95 15.30 29.52
C PHE A 285 -4.31 15.59 30.19
N ASN A 286 -5.41 15.04 29.66
CA ASN A 286 -6.75 15.21 30.23
C ASN A 286 -7.22 14.01 31.08
N ILE A 287 -6.36 13.03 31.36
CA ILE A 287 -6.66 11.97 32.33
C ILE A 287 -6.64 12.61 33.74
N PRO A 288 -7.77 12.65 34.47
CA PRO A 288 -7.76 13.16 35.84
C PRO A 288 -6.84 12.29 36.69
N ASN A 289 -5.86 12.91 37.37
CA ASN A 289 -5.11 12.27 38.44
C ASN A 289 -6.04 11.97 39.61
N ASN A 290 -6.88 10.94 39.52
CA ASN A 290 -7.50 10.33 40.69
C ASN A 290 -6.48 9.40 41.34
N ILE A 291 -5.44 10.02 41.92
CA ILE A 291 -4.71 9.42 43.02
C ILE A 291 -5.50 9.81 44.26
N ASP A 292 -6.44 8.94 44.63
CA ASP A 292 -7.10 9.01 45.94
C ASP A 292 -6.04 8.65 47.00
N MET A 293 -5.34 9.67 47.51
CA MET A 293 -4.63 9.57 48.78
C MET A 293 -5.59 10.04 49.87
N SER A 294 -6.42 9.15 50.36
CA SER A 294 -7.08 9.31 51.66
C SER A 294 -6.78 8.09 52.54
N ASN A 295 -6.06 8.38 53.63
CA ASN A 295 -5.86 7.53 54.80
C ASN A 295 -7.18 7.37 55.58
#